data_AF-A0A1J5PKR5-F1
#
_entry.id   AF-A0A1J5PKR5-F1
#
_cell.length_a   1.000
_cell.length_b   1.000
_cell.length_c   1.000
_cell.angle_alpha   90.00
_cell.angle_beta   90.00
_cell.angle_gamma   90.00
#
_symmetry.space_group_name_H-M   'P 1'
#
loop_
_entity.id
_entity.type
_entity.pdbx_description
1 polymer ?
#
loop_
_entity_poly.entity_id
_entity_poly.type
_entity_poly.pdbx_seq_one_letter_code
_entity_poly.pdbx_strand_id
1 'polypeptide(L)'
;MVITHWCMSVLLVPGSAEQWDRVGANQRRFVKFPAGDFAFLDSSEVELGDFQSCALFSPMDKFSTQSEALMTARASLIGLLSPPPTAQVEKAEAAGGQAPGLSRRGFLAFHKA
;
A
#
# COMPACT_ATOMS: atom_id res chain seq x y z
N MET A 1 -0.57 -5.81 -10.61
CA MET A 1 0.22 -4.73 -9.98
C MET A 1 0.16 -3.51 -10.88
N VAL A 2 0.08 -2.31 -10.31
CA VAL A 2 -0.03 -1.04 -11.05
C VAL A 2 1.14 -0.14 -10.68
N ILE A 3 1.70 0.53 -11.69
CA ILE A 3 2.77 1.53 -11.55
C ILE A 3 2.29 2.79 -12.24
N THR A 4 2.36 3.91 -11.51
CA THR A 4 2.03 5.25 -11.99
C THR A 4 3.16 6.20 -11.62
N HIS A 5 3.10 7.44 -12.08
CA HIS A 5 4.08 8.44 -11.69
C HIS A 5 3.96 8.87 -10.21
N TRP A 6 2.85 8.54 -9.52
CA TRP A 6 2.64 8.89 -8.11
C TRP A 6 2.80 7.71 -7.16
N CYS A 7 2.48 6.48 -7.61
CA CYS A 7 2.49 5.31 -6.74
C CYS A 7 2.76 3.99 -7.49
N MET A 8 3.34 3.04 -6.77
CA MET A 8 3.44 1.63 -7.11
C MET A 8 2.63 0.80 -6.12
N SER A 9 1.65 0.01 -6.60
CA SER A 9 0.71 -0.72 -5.74
C SER A 9 0.40 -2.15 -6.23
N VAL A 10 0.25 -3.06 -5.27
CA VAL A 10 -0.29 -4.40 -5.51
C VAL A 10 -1.82 -4.32 -5.49
N LEU A 11 -2.46 -4.97 -6.46
CA LEU A 11 -3.91 -5.05 -6.54
C LEU A 11 -4.35 -6.50 -6.36
N LEU A 12 -5.40 -6.70 -5.58
CA LEU A 12 -6.20 -7.91 -5.54
C LEU A 12 -7.49 -7.64 -6.30
N VAL A 13 -7.83 -8.55 -7.21
CA VAL A 13 -9.01 -8.47 -8.07
C VAL A 13 -9.82 -9.74 -7.83
N PRO A 14 -11.16 -9.67 -7.77
CA PRO A 14 -12.01 -10.84 -7.59
C PRO A 14 -11.78 -11.86 -8.72
N GLY A 15 -11.43 -13.10 -8.38
CA GLY A 15 -11.40 -14.21 -9.34
C GLY A 15 -12.80 -14.69 -9.72
N SER A 16 -13.76 -14.52 -8.81
CA SER A 16 -15.20 -14.76 -8.97
C SER A 16 -15.95 -13.76 -8.10
N ALA A 17 -17.08 -13.25 -8.60
CA ALA A 17 -17.84 -12.20 -7.91
C ALA A 17 -18.48 -12.68 -6.58
N GLU A 18 -18.73 -13.99 -6.45
CA GLU A 18 -19.45 -14.58 -5.31
C GLU A 18 -18.61 -14.70 -4.03
N GLN A 19 -17.28 -14.66 -4.13
CA GLN A 19 -16.37 -14.85 -2.99
C GLN A 19 -15.56 -13.58 -2.64
N TRP A 20 -16.01 -12.40 -3.07
CA TRP A 20 -15.31 -11.15 -2.78
C TRP A 20 -15.72 -10.56 -1.43
N ASP A 21 -14.87 -10.67 -0.40
CA ASP A 21 -15.17 -9.99 0.88
C ASP A 21 -14.80 -8.52 0.82
N ARG A 22 -15.85 -7.68 0.81
CA ARG A 22 -15.76 -6.24 1.04
C ARG A 22 -15.62 -5.98 2.54
N VAL A 23 -14.64 -5.17 2.91
CA VAL A 23 -14.35 -4.82 4.31
C VAL A 23 -14.99 -3.48 4.68
N GLY A 24 -15.42 -2.69 3.68
CA GLY A 24 -16.12 -1.43 3.85
C GLY A 24 -15.18 -0.23 3.89
N ALA A 25 -15.73 0.96 3.72
CA ALA A 25 -14.95 2.19 3.61
C ALA A 25 -14.07 2.43 4.86
N ASN A 26 -12.79 2.79 4.64
CA ASN A 26 -11.77 3.02 5.66
C ASN A 26 -11.37 1.82 6.53
N GLN A 27 -11.79 0.60 6.17
CA GLN A 27 -11.30 -0.61 6.83
C GLN A 27 -10.12 -1.20 6.07
N ARG A 28 -9.22 -1.86 6.80
CA ARG A 28 -8.06 -2.56 6.25
C ARG A 28 -8.32 -4.06 6.26
N ARG A 29 -8.19 -4.71 5.11
CA ARG A 29 -8.11 -6.17 4.99
C ARG A 29 -6.66 -6.60 5.15
N PHE A 30 -6.37 -7.47 6.11
CA PHE A 30 -5.05 -8.10 6.18
C PHE A 30 -5.06 -9.40 5.39
N VAL A 31 -4.16 -9.50 4.40
CA VAL A 31 -3.98 -10.68 3.57
C VAL A 31 -2.63 -11.29 3.86
N LYS A 32 -2.62 -12.60 4.16
CA LYS A 32 -1.40 -13.34 4.47
C LYS A 32 -0.70 -13.76 3.18
N PHE A 33 0.56 -13.35 3.05
CA PHE A 33 1.47 -13.82 2.02
C PHE A 33 2.64 -14.58 2.66
N PRO A 34 3.41 -15.38 1.90
CA PRO A 34 4.65 -15.97 2.40
C PRO A 34 5.61 -14.95 3.04
N ALA A 35 5.66 -13.73 2.50
CA ALA A 35 6.46 -12.64 3.04
C ALA A 35 5.94 -12.06 4.36
N GLY A 36 4.68 -12.31 4.73
CA GLY A 36 4.01 -11.74 5.90
C GLY A 36 2.60 -11.21 5.59
N ASP A 37 2.04 -10.49 6.55
CA ASP A 37 0.68 -9.92 6.44
C ASP A 37 0.72 -8.53 5.82
N PHE A 38 -0.12 -8.29 4.81
CA PHE A 38 -0.21 -7.01 4.10
C PHE A 38 -1.60 -6.41 4.23
N ALA A 39 -1.66 -5.11 4.49
CA ALA A 39 -2.92 -4.37 4.58
C ALA A 39 -3.37 -3.88 3.20
N PHE A 40 -4.56 -4.28 2.81
CA PHE A 40 -5.25 -3.83 1.61
C PHE A 40 -6.44 -2.95 1.98
N LEU A 41 -6.73 -1.98 1.12
CA LEU A 41 -7.88 -1.09 1.21
C LEU A 41 -8.84 -1.38 0.07
N ASP A 42 -10.14 -1.40 0.38
CA ASP A 42 -11.18 -1.49 -0.65
C ASP A 42 -11.13 -0.28 -1.59
N SER A 43 -11.34 -0.53 -2.87
CA SER A 43 -11.38 0.45 -3.93
C SER A 43 -12.37 -0.02 -5.00
N SER A 44 -12.92 0.91 -5.77
CA SER A 44 -13.87 0.60 -6.83
C SER A 44 -13.62 1.56 -7.99
N GLU A 45 -13.58 1.03 -9.20
CA GLU A 45 -13.44 1.81 -10.43
C GLU A 45 -14.50 1.34 -11.43
N VAL A 46 -15.05 2.24 -12.24
CA VAL A 46 -16.21 1.95 -13.09
C VAL A 46 -15.90 0.82 -14.08
N GLU A 47 -14.69 0.80 -14.63
CA GLU A 47 -14.28 -0.19 -15.63
C GLU A 47 -13.76 -1.50 -15.03
N LEU A 48 -13.20 -1.45 -13.82
CA LEU A 48 -12.56 -2.62 -13.17
C LEU A 48 -13.49 -3.31 -12.15
N GLY A 49 -14.51 -2.61 -11.67
CA GLY A 49 -15.32 -3.01 -10.54
C GLY A 49 -14.56 -2.86 -9.22
N ASP A 50 -14.93 -3.68 -8.24
CA ASP A 50 -14.30 -3.65 -6.93
C ASP A 50 -12.96 -4.38 -6.93
N PHE A 51 -11.98 -3.76 -6.29
CA PHE A 51 -10.66 -4.30 -6.10
C PHE A 51 -10.09 -3.83 -4.76
N GLN A 52 -8.97 -4.42 -4.37
CA GLN A 52 -8.29 -4.09 -3.14
C GLN A 52 -6.86 -3.69 -3.46
N SER A 53 -6.35 -2.61 -2.85
CA SER A 53 -5.03 -2.08 -3.16
C SER A 53 -4.13 -1.97 -1.93
N CYS A 54 -2.84 -2.25 -2.13
CA CYS A 54 -1.78 -2.07 -1.15
C CYS A 54 -0.63 -1.29 -1.80
N ALA A 55 -0.41 -0.04 -1.35
CA ALA A 55 0.68 0.80 -1.86
C ALA A 55 2.03 0.32 -1.31
N LEU A 56 2.99 0.09 -2.20
CA LEU A 56 4.37 -0.28 -1.84
C LEU A 56 5.29 0.94 -1.82
N PHE A 57 5.13 1.85 -2.78
CA PHE A 57 5.91 3.08 -2.87
C PHE A 57 5.03 4.27 -3.22
N SER A 58 5.26 5.36 -2.50
CA SER A 58 4.69 6.69 -2.74
C SER A 58 5.52 7.70 -1.95
N PRO A 59 6.03 8.78 -2.57
CA PRO A 59 6.01 9.07 -4.01
C PRO A 59 6.97 8.16 -4.80
N MET A 60 6.99 8.29 -6.13
CA MET A 60 7.81 7.48 -7.04
C MET A 60 9.16 8.13 -7.41
N ASP A 61 9.50 9.27 -6.81
CA ASP A 61 10.66 10.11 -7.14
C ASP A 61 12.01 9.40 -7.04
N LYS A 62 12.07 8.28 -6.31
CA LYS A 62 13.27 7.47 -6.14
C LYS A 62 13.63 6.61 -7.36
N PHE A 63 12.72 6.47 -8.32
CA PHE A 63 12.95 5.69 -9.54
C PHE A 63 13.37 6.61 -10.67
N SER A 64 14.61 6.44 -11.13
CA SER A 64 15.20 7.29 -12.18
C SER A 64 14.61 6.99 -13.56
N THR A 65 14.16 5.75 -13.77
CA THR A 65 13.61 5.29 -15.05
C THR A 65 12.41 4.37 -14.84
N GLN A 66 11.56 4.27 -15.86
CA GLN A 66 10.47 3.30 -15.86
C GLN A 66 10.98 1.85 -15.79
N SER A 67 12.13 1.57 -16.40
CA SER A 67 12.76 0.25 -16.35
C SER A 67 13.14 -0.14 -14.91
N GLU A 68 13.69 0.80 -14.15
CA GLU A 68 14.00 0.59 -12.73
C GLU A 68 12.74 0.29 -11.91
N ALA A 69 11.69 1.11 -12.08
CA ALA A 69 10.40 0.87 -11.41
C ALA A 69 9.81 -0.51 -11.77
N LEU A 70 9.92 -0.94 -13.03
CA LEU A 70 9.47 -2.27 -13.48
C LEU A 70 10.30 -3.41 -12.89
N MET A 71 11.61 -3.24 -12.78
CA MET A 71 12.48 -4.24 -12.13
C MET A 71 12.13 -4.38 -10.65
N THR A 72 11.98 -3.27 -9.94
CA THR A 72 11.56 -3.28 -8.54
C THR A 72 10.18 -3.89 -8.37
N ALA A 73 9.21 -3.54 -9.23
CA ALA A 73 7.88 -4.13 -9.20
C ALA A 73 7.89 -5.66 -9.31
N ARG A 74 8.67 -6.20 -10.26
CA ARG A 74 8.85 -7.65 -10.41
C ARG A 74 9.52 -8.26 -9.18
N ALA A 75 10.58 -7.63 -8.67
CA ALA A 75 11.26 -8.10 -7.46
C ALA A 75 10.33 -8.08 -6.23
N SER A 76 9.47 -7.06 -6.09
CA SER A 76 8.47 -6.99 -5.03
C SER A 76 7.43 -8.10 -5.12
N LEU A 77 6.95 -8.46 -6.32
CA LEU A 77 6.02 -9.57 -6.49
C LEU A 77 6.68 -10.92 -6.14
N ILE A 78 7.92 -11.14 -6.56
CA ILE A 78 8.68 -12.35 -6.19
C ILE A 78 8.89 -12.39 -4.68
N GLY A 79 9.31 -11.27 -4.08
CA GLY A 79 9.51 -11.14 -2.65
C GLY A 79 8.24 -11.41 -1.85
N LEU A 80 7.09 -10.85 -2.28
CA LEU A 80 5.79 -11.07 -1.66
C LEU A 80 5.42 -12.55 -1.59
N LEU A 81 5.73 -13.31 -2.64
CA LEU A 81 5.42 -14.74 -2.77
C LEU A 81 6.52 -15.66 -2.21
N SER A 82 7.59 -15.10 -1.64
CA SER A 82 8.68 -15.86 -1.02
C SER A 82 8.63 -15.68 0.49
N PRO A 83 8.98 -16.71 1.28
CA PRO A 83 9.17 -16.52 2.71
C PRO A 83 10.27 -15.48 2.96
N PRO A 84 10.18 -14.68 4.03
CA PRO A 84 11.21 -13.71 4.35
C PRO A 84 12.55 -14.43 4.52
N PRO A 85 13.66 -13.86 4.00
CA PRO A 85 14.98 -14.41 4.27
C PRO A 85 15.17 -14.55 5.77
N THR A 86 15.75 -15.67 6.22
CA THR A 86 16.18 -15.80 7.61
C THR A 86 17.40 -14.91 7.82
N ALA A 87 17.19 -13.62 8.10
CA ALA A 87 18.26 -12.65 8.30
C ALA A 87 17.98 -11.79 9.55
N GLN A 88 19.03 -11.65 10.36
CA GLN A 88 19.04 -10.83 11.57
C GLN A 88 18.57 -9.42 11.23
N VAL A 89 17.62 -8.93 12.04
CA VAL A 89 16.93 -7.65 11.83
C VAL A 89 17.92 -6.50 12.02
N GLU A 90 18.62 -6.10 10.96
CA GLU A 90 19.15 -4.75 10.89
C GLU A 90 18.03 -3.85 10.37
N LYS A 91 17.50 -3.09 11.31
CA LYS A 91 16.32 -2.25 11.21
C LYS A 91 16.51 -1.24 10.08
N ALA A 92 16.01 -1.54 8.88
CA ALA A 92 15.83 -0.57 7.81
C ALA A 92 14.82 0.47 8.32
N GLU A 93 15.39 1.58 8.78
CA GLU A 93 14.70 2.72 9.36
C GLU A 93 13.74 3.27 8.31
N ALA A 94 12.44 3.23 8.64
CA ALA A 94 11.43 3.95 7.90
C ALA A 94 11.77 5.45 7.99
N ALA A 95 12.41 5.99 6.96
CA ALA A 95 12.50 7.42 6.72
C ALA A 95 11.13 7.95 6.29
N GLY A 96 10.16 7.86 7.19
CA GLY A 96 8.94 8.64 7.21
C GLY A 96 9.06 9.58 8.39
N GLY A 97 9.38 10.85 8.12
CA GLY A 97 9.49 11.86 9.16
C GLY A 97 8.23 11.89 10.02
N GLN A 98 8.39 11.58 11.31
CA GLN A 98 7.38 11.89 12.32
C GLN A 98 7.29 13.41 12.45
N ALA A 99 6.31 14.01 11.79
CA ALA A 99 5.83 15.31 12.23
C ALA A 99 5.19 15.13 13.62
N PRO A 100 5.55 15.94 14.63
CA PRO A 100 4.96 15.85 15.96
C PRO A 100 3.44 16.03 15.85
N GLY A 101 2.70 15.20 16.59
CA GLY A 101 1.24 15.13 16.55
C GLY A 101 0.59 16.46 16.92
N LEU A 102 0.30 17.28 15.91
CA LEU A 102 -0.61 18.41 16.04
C LEU A 102 -2.02 17.86 16.24
N SER A 103 -2.56 18.04 17.45
CA SER A 103 -3.95 17.73 17.76
C SER A 103 -4.87 18.52 16.82
N ARG A 104 -5.53 17.81 15.90
CA ARG A 104 -6.50 18.38 14.94
C ARG A 104 -7.66 19.14 15.61
N ARG A 105 -7.88 18.92 16.91
CA ARG A 105 -8.92 19.60 17.71
C ARG A 105 -8.56 21.03 18.11
N GLY A 106 -7.31 21.46 18.01
CA GLY A 106 -6.92 22.85 18.32
C GLY A 106 -7.22 23.83 17.18
N PHE A 107 -7.35 23.35 15.95
CA PHE A 107 -7.48 24.21 14.76
C PHE A 107 -8.82 24.97 14.70
N LEU A 108 -9.91 24.34 15.17
CA LEU A 108 -11.25 24.94 15.12
C LEU A 108 -11.60 25.80 16.35
N ALA A 109 -10.73 25.85 17.36
CA ALA A 109 -10.97 26.63 18.58
C ALA A 109 -10.59 28.12 18.43
N PHE A 110 -9.89 28.51 17.36
CA PHE A 110 -9.44 29.89 17.11
C PHE A 110 -10.40 30.71 16.24
N HIS A 111 -11.63 30.26 16.00
CA HIS A 111 -12.67 31.02 15.29
C HIS A 111 -13.95 31.13 16.11
N LYS A 112 -13.82 31.62 17.34
CA LYS A 112 -14.95 32.19 18.06
C LYS A 112 -14.51 33.52 18.69
N ALA A 113 -14.67 34.59 17.91
CA ALA A 113 -14.84 35.93 18.44
C ALA A 113 -16.20 36.05 19.13
#